data_AF-A0A946A936-F1
#
_entry.id   AF-A0A946A936-F1
#
_cell.length_a   1.000
_cell.length_b   1.000
_cell.length_c   1.000
_cell.angle_alpha   90.00
_cell.angle_beta   90.00
_cell.angle_gamma   90.00
#
_symmetry.space_group_name_H-M   'P 1'
#
loop_
_entity.id
_entity.type
_entity.pdbx_description
1 polymer ?
#
loop_
_entity_poly.entity_id
_entity_poly.type
_entity_poly.pdbx_seq_one_letter_code
_entity_poly.pdbx_strand_id
1 'polypeptide(L)'
;MKKFLYYLSISIILTTISYSKNVFSKSLDSDATIDGRWRGITLCKWDIENWGGGEYELGNGKFSSVLDFSIITENGEKKLKGKRFVNFGDRTSKILSYKIKKKTLSVEDQAPWDDKSYTWKGKLITDNRIEFKNNNGCKSTVYRTEEISFDSYSPRNLLDYVDGVENDEQYTIPGLLTFPDDNQEKYPVMIMVMNSGCGLYKREFTNGVDIKKVGVATLEMDNCKPRGLSVFNPIGAGNFNVLNPWMGAADVLFALKFLQNHPKVDPDKIGIMGFSWGGQVTMWSGLDLIRKSIVGEDSDFALRVSYYPFCRSFDDPNYSKNKLHFFIGEKDAAPPIYCENMVNTFNKLGFDMSIDVFPDAYHNFDDANWDSKTKFQPRSWYVTDKCNLWIAKDYTRSWRLDDMRIELDNYLDWNVRGDPYYKEYVKECENNGVTYGRNDRASQLASTKLIQLINQYLK
;
A
#
# COMPACT_ATOMS: atom_id res chain seq x y z
N MET A 1 25.73 37.42 -19.45
CA MET A 1 24.37 37.16 -19.96
C MET A 1 23.52 36.68 -18.79
N LYS A 2 22.35 37.32 -18.60
CA LYS A 2 21.53 37.30 -17.37
C LYS A 2 20.97 35.92 -17.05
N LYS A 3 21.18 35.43 -15.82
CA LYS A 3 20.42 34.34 -15.20
C LYS A 3 19.02 34.86 -14.83
N PHE A 4 17.97 34.27 -15.40
CA PHE A 4 16.59 34.46 -14.94
C PHE A 4 16.29 33.42 -13.86
N LEU A 5 16.19 33.85 -12.60
CA LEU A 5 15.53 33.09 -11.55
C LEU A 5 14.02 33.30 -11.70
N TYR A 6 13.28 32.24 -12.03
CA TYR A 6 11.83 32.21 -11.84
C TYR A 6 11.55 31.65 -10.43
N TYR A 7 11.36 32.55 -9.46
CA TYR A 7 10.67 32.21 -8.22
C TYR A 7 9.17 32.19 -8.52
N LEU A 8 8.58 31.00 -8.71
CA LEU A 8 7.13 30.85 -8.62
C LEU A 8 6.74 30.92 -7.14
N SER A 9 6.17 32.05 -6.75
CA SER A 9 5.41 32.18 -5.50
C SER A 9 4.14 31.32 -5.61
N ILE A 10 4.16 30.11 -5.07
CA ILE A 10 2.98 29.28 -4.88
C ILE A 10 2.20 29.86 -3.70
N SER A 11 1.21 30.70 -4.00
CA SER A 11 0.16 31.04 -3.02
C SER A 11 -0.71 29.80 -2.80
N ILE A 12 -0.47 29.11 -1.69
CA ILE A 12 -1.31 28.00 -1.24
C ILE A 12 -2.62 28.61 -0.71
N ILE A 13 -3.68 28.52 -1.51
CA ILE A 13 -5.04 28.62 -0.98
C ILE A 13 -5.27 27.32 -0.20
N LEU A 14 -5.16 27.39 1.12
CA LEU A 14 -5.68 26.38 2.03
C LEU A 14 -7.22 26.41 1.90
N THR A 15 -7.77 25.73 0.90
CA THR A 15 -9.18 25.37 0.91
C THR A 15 -9.39 24.43 2.09
N THR A 16 -9.97 24.97 3.16
CA THR A 16 -10.57 24.17 4.22
C THR A 16 -11.62 23.28 3.57
N ILE A 17 -11.29 21.99 3.40
CA ILE A 17 -12.29 20.98 3.05
C ILE A 17 -13.22 20.89 4.26
N SER A 18 -14.31 21.64 4.19
CA SER A 18 -15.44 21.51 5.11
C SER A 18 -16.10 20.18 4.82
N TYR A 19 -15.76 19.15 5.59
CA TYR A 19 -16.50 17.90 5.58
C TYR A 19 -17.94 18.19 5.99
N SER A 20 -18.88 18.10 5.06
CA SER A 20 -20.29 18.13 5.40
C SER A 20 -20.56 16.95 6.37
N LYS A 21 -21.01 17.25 7.58
CA LYS A 21 -21.38 16.28 8.63
C LYS A 21 -22.71 15.58 8.30
N ASN A 22 -22.88 15.06 7.10
CA ASN A 22 -23.97 14.13 6.81
C ASN A 22 -23.47 12.70 6.97
N VAL A 23 -23.11 12.35 8.21
CA VAL A 23 -22.96 10.95 8.62
C VAL A 23 -24.38 10.40 8.75
N PHE A 24 -24.92 9.89 7.66
CA PHE A 24 -26.06 8.98 7.74
C PHE A 24 -25.56 7.69 8.40
N SER A 25 -25.59 7.61 9.73
CA SER A 25 -25.42 6.34 10.42
C SER A 25 -26.74 5.57 10.30
N LYS A 26 -26.75 4.41 9.62
CA LYS A 26 -27.89 3.48 9.78
C LYS A 26 -27.99 3.12 11.26
N SER A 27 -29.20 3.14 11.81
CA SER A 27 -29.46 2.58 13.13
C SER A 27 -29.03 1.10 13.13
N LEU A 28 -28.29 0.69 14.15
CA LEU A 28 -27.84 -0.70 14.33
C LEU A 28 -28.95 -1.69 13.97
N ASP A 29 -28.63 -2.69 13.14
CA ASP A 29 -29.61 -3.73 12.85
C ASP A 29 -30.04 -4.42 14.16
N SER A 30 -31.30 -4.83 14.26
CA SER A 30 -31.79 -5.62 15.40
C SER A 30 -30.96 -6.88 15.58
N ASP A 31 -30.48 -7.45 14.47
CA ASP A 31 -29.67 -8.66 14.45
C ASP A 31 -28.17 -8.44 14.38
N ALA A 32 -27.72 -7.19 14.38
CA ALA A 32 -26.29 -6.87 14.41
C ALA A 32 -25.57 -7.55 15.58
N THR A 33 -24.48 -8.23 15.26
CA THR A 33 -23.59 -8.89 16.21
C THR A 33 -22.14 -8.42 16.04
N ILE A 34 -21.33 -8.64 17.07
CA ILE A 34 -19.87 -8.39 17.01
C ILE A 34 -19.07 -9.56 16.43
N ASP A 35 -19.70 -10.58 15.84
CA ASP A 35 -19.00 -11.71 15.24
C ASP A 35 -18.16 -11.29 14.03
N GLY A 36 -17.08 -11.99 13.74
CA GLY A 36 -16.17 -11.69 12.63
C GLY A 36 -14.89 -10.98 13.06
N ARG A 37 -14.12 -10.49 12.09
CA ARG A 37 -12.82 -9.83 12.29
C ARG A 37 -12.98 -8.31 12.36
N TRP A 38 -12.20 -7.69 13.23
CA TRP A 38 -12.26 -6.26 13.52
C TRP A 38 -10.86 -5.68 13.58
N ARG A 39 -10.65 -4.58 12.84
CA ARG A 39 -9.32 -3.98 12.67
C ARG A 39 -9.38 -2.46 12.77
N GLY A 40 -8.41 -1.85 13.44
CA GLY A 40 -8.30 -0.39 13.48
C GLY A 40 -7.18 0.12 14.36
N ILE A 41 -7.19 1.43 14.61
CA ILE A 41 -6.14 2.13 15.35
C ILE A 41 -6.60 2.51 16.76
N THR A 42 -5.62 2.69 17.62
CA THR A 42 -5.75 3.08 19.01
C THR A 42 -4.97 4.36 19.27
N LEU A 43 -5.56 5.27 20.05
CA LEU A 43 -4.93 6.49 20.54
C LEU A 43 -4.92 6.46 22.07
N CYS A 44 -3.77 6.63 22.68
CA CYS A 44 -3.59 6.65 24.13
C CYS A 44 -3.09 8.02 24.61
N LYS A 45 -3.64 8.50 25.73
CA LYS A 45 -3.32 9.84 26.27
C LYS A 45 -1.81 10.10 26.47
N TRP A 46 -1.09 9.10 26.97
CA TRP A 46 0.35 9.24 27.24
C TRP A 46 1.18 9.46 25.96
N ASP A 47 0.81 8.86 24.83
CA ASP A 47 1.53 9.09 23.57
C ASP A 47 1.17 10.44 22.95
N ILE A 48 -0.08 10.87 23.09
CA ILE A 48 -0.52 12.20 22.65
C ILE A 48 0.35 13.29 23.32
N GLU A 49 0.62 13.15 24.62
CA GLU A 49 1.52 14.05 25.35
C GLU A 49 2.96 13.97 24.79
N ASN A 50 3.47 12.77 24.51
CA ASN A 50 4.80 12.57 23.92
C ASN A 50 4.96 13.15 22.51
N TRP A 51 3.88 13.23 21.72
CA TRP A 51 3.91 13.82 20.38
C TRP A 51 3.81 15.37 20.38
N GLY A 52 3.85 16.00 21.55
CA GLY A 52 3.62 17.45 21.71
C GLY A 52 2.16 17.85 21.58
N GLY A 53 1.22 16.90 21.76
CA GLY A 53 -0.22 17.08 21.59
C GLY A 53 -0.74 16.75 20.19
N GLY A 54 -2.07 16.74 20.07
CA GLY A 54 -2.83 16.50 18.84
C GLY A 54 -3.43 15.10 18.73
N GLU A 55 -4.50 14.97 17.93
CA GLU A 55 -5.09 13.69 17.56
C GLU A 55 -4.50 13.18 16.22
N TYR A 56 -4.92 11.99 15.80
CA TYR A 56 -4.58 11.47 14.47
C TYR A 56 -5.15 12.39 13.38
N GLU A 57 -4.30 12.83 12.47
CA GLU A 57 -4.64 13.63 11.29
C GLU A 57 -4.08 12.98 10.04
N LEU A 58 -4.62 13.36 8.89
CA LEU A 58 -4.25 12.82 7.58
C LEU A 58 -2.73 12.85 7.37
N GLY A 59 -2.11 11.68 7.20
CA GLY A 59 -0.67 11.53 6.93
C GLY A 59 0.27 11.87 8.09
N ASN A 60 -0.24 12.23 9.28
CA ASN A 60 0.63 12.62 10.39
C ASN A 60 1.21 11.42 11.16
N GLY A 61 0.73 10.19 10.97
CA GLY A 61 1.29 8.99 11.61
C GLY A 61 1.21 8.99 13.15
N LYS A 62 0.41 9.88 13.76
CA LYS A 62 0.24 10.00 15.22
C LYS A 62 -0.82 9.02 15.72
N PHE A 63 -0.42 7.78 15.99
CA PHE A 63 -1.25 6.77 16.64
C PHE A 63 -0.42 5.84 17.56
N SER A 64 -1.06 5.27 18.57
CA SER A 64 -0.39 4.52 19.64
C SER A 64 -0.20 3.04 19.30
N SER A 65 -1.24 2.42 18.74
CA SER A 65 -1.26 0.98 18.47
C SER A 65 -2.34 0.58 17.48
N VAL A 66 -2.32 -0.69 17.08
CA VAL A 66 -3.35 -1.30 16.24
C VAL A 66 -4.08 -2.40 17.02
N LEU A 67 -5.37 -2.55 16.73
CA LEU A 67 -6.21 -3.67 17.15
C LEU A 67 -6.52 -4.52 15.92
N ASP A 68 -6.31 -5.82 16.02
CA ASP A 68 -6.69 -6.81 15.01
C ASP A 68 -7.11 -8.08 15.75
N PHE A 69 -8.41 -8.35 15.80
CA PHE A 69 -8.96 -9.50 16.53
C PHE A 69 -10.16 -10.08 15.80
N SER A 70 -10.49 -11.34 16.10
CA SER A 70 -11.69 -11.99 15.57
C SER A 70 -12.52 -12.57 16.69
N ILE A 71 -13.83 -12.44 16.56
CA ILE A 71 -14.82 -13.10 17.42
C ILE A 71 -15.47 -14.21 16.60
N ILE A 72 -15.38 -15.43 17.10
CA ILE A 72 -15.96 -16.63 16.48
C ILE A 72 -17.02 -17.21 17.42
N THR A 73 -17.99 -17.92 16.86
CA THR A 73 -18.96 -18.70 17.63
C THR A 73 -18.64 -20.18 17.49
N GLU A 74 -18.28 -20.83 18.60
CA GLU A 74 -17.99 -22.26 18.67
C GLU A 74 -18.95 -22.90 19.68
N ASN A 75 -19.70 -23.94 19.28
CA ASN A 75 -20.67 -24.63 20.13
C ASN A 75 -21.71 -23.69 20.77
N GLY A 76 -22.12 -22.63 20.06
CA GLY A 76 -23.05 -21.62 20.57
C GLY A 76 -22.44 -20.57 21.50
N GLU A 77 -21.16 -20.70 21.85
CA GLU A 77 -20.44 -19.74 22.69
C GLU A 77 -19.53 -18.84 21.86
N LYS A 78 -19.55 -17.54 22.15
CA LYS A 78 -18.67 -16.56 21.49
C LYS A 78 -17.29 -16.55 22.13
N LYS A 79 -16.25 -16.63 21.32
CA LYS A 79 -14.84 -16.64 21.74
C LYS A 79 -14.01 -15.61 20.97
N LEU A 80 -13.03 -15.01 21.65
CA LEU A 80 -11.96 -14.27 20.98
C LEU A 80 -10.94 -15.26 20.43
N LYS A 81 -10.63 -15.14 19.14
CA LYS A 81 -9.62 -15.94 18.46
C LYS A 81 -8.22 -15.43 18.82
N GLY A 82 -7.38 -16.30 19.37
CA GLY A 82 -5.99 -15.98 19.72
C GLY A 82 -5.76 -15.60 21.18
N LYS A 83 -4.53 -15.22 21.50
CA LYS A 83 -4.06 -14.91 22.88
C LYS A 83 -3.57 -13.48 23.05
N ARG A 84 -3.61 -12.67 21.98
CA ARG A 84 -3.10 -11.28 21.94
C ARG A 84 -4.23 -10.33 21.58
N PHE A 85 -4.18 -9.11 22.09
CA PHE A 85 -5.24 -8.12 21.84
C PHE A 85 -4.74 -6.86 21.13
N VAL A 86 -3.88 -6.08 21.78
CA VAL A 86 -3.39 -4.80 21.24
C VAL A 86 -1.94 -4.93 20.80
N ASN A 87 -1.61 -4.40 19.62
CA ASN A 87 -0.24 -4.37 19.13
C ASN A 87 0.35 -2.94 19.15
N PHE A 88 1.28 -2.68 20.05
CA PHE A 88 2.03 -1.43 20.18
C PHE A 88 3.35 -1.51 19.40
N GLY A 89 3.22 -1.64 18.08
CA GLY A 89 4.34 -1.84 17.17
C GLY A 89 4.80 -3.29 17.12
N ASP A 90 5.76 -3.63 17.98
CA ASP A 90 6.41 -4.96 18.00
C ASP A 90 6.09 -5.73 19.29
N ARG A 91 5.25 -5.14 20.13
CA ARG A 91 4.92 -5.60 21.47
C ARG A 91 3.42 -5.75 21.58
N THR A 92 2.98 -6.98 21.79
CA THR A 92 1.56 -7.34 21.84
C THR A 92 1.12 -7.64 23.26
N SER A 93 0.00 -7.05 23.68
CA SER A 93 -0.60 -7.37 24.97
C SER A 93 -1.15 -8.80 24.97
N LYS A 94 -1.07 -9.46 26.13
CA LYS A 94 -1.61 -10.81 26.34
C LYS A 94 -3.03 -10.69 26.90
N ILE A 95 -3.97 -11.43 26.32
CA ILE A 95 -5.33 -11.55 26.85
C ILE A 95 -5.27 -12.36 28.16
N LEU A 96 -5.81 -11.78 29.24
CA LEU A 96 -5.97 -12.44 30.54
C LEU A 96 -7.37 -13.04 30.67
N SER A 97 -8.40 -12.25 30.37
CA SER A 97 -9.80 -12.65 30.44
C SER A 97 -10.65 -11.84 29.45
N TYR A 98 -11.84 -12.33 29.10
CA TYR A 98 -12.78 -11.57 28.28
C TYR A 98 -14.24 -11.97 28.53
N LYS A 99 -15.16 -11.07 28.18
CA LYS A 99 -16.59 -11.29 28.21
C LYS A 99 -17.24 -10.74 26.94
N ILE A 100 -17.94 -11.60 26.22
CA ILE A 100 -18.58 -11.28 24.94
C ILE A 100 -20.10 -11.30 25.11
N LYS A 101 -20.80 -10.28 24.61
CA LYS A 101 -22.27 -10.26 24.45
C LYS A 101 -22.61 -9.90 23.00
N LYS A 102 -23.90 -9.96 22.61
CA LYS A 102 -24.35 -9.68 21.22
C LYS A 102 -23.71 -8.42 20.62
N LYS A 103 -23.68 -7.31 21.38
CA LYS A 103 -23.28 -5.97 20.89
C LYS A 103 -22.14 -5.31 21.71
N THR A 104 -21.54 -6.04 22.65
CA THR A 104 -20.50 -5.48 23.54
C THR A 104 -19.41 -6.50 23.84
N LEU A 105 -18.17 -6.03 23.98
CA LEU A 105 -17.00 -6.82 24.35
C LEU A 105 -16.31 -6.19 25.57
N SER A 106 -15.86 -7.00 26.52
CA SER A 106 -14.89 -6.58 27.53
C SER A 106 -13.68 -7.47 27.45
N VAL A 107 -12.47 -6.90 27.40
CA VAL A 107 -11.21 -7.65 27.37
C VAL A 107 -10.30 -7.12 28.47
N GLU A 108 -9.76 -8.01 29.27
CA GLU A 108 -8.66 -7.71 30.17
C GLU A 108 -7.36 -8.20 29.53
N ASP A 109 -6.40 -7.30 29.35
CA ASP A 109 -5.10 -7.63 28.80
C ASP A 109 -3.96 -7.12 29.69
N GLN A 110 -2.76 -7.64 29.44
CA GLN A 110 -1.52 -7.23 30.10
C GLN A 110 -0.51 -6.81 29.04
N ALA A 111 0.02 -5.60 29.16
CA ALA A 111 1.07 -5.13 28.26
C ALA A 111 2.40 -5.85 28.58
N PRO A 112 3.29 -6.07 27.60
CA PRO A 112 4.53 -6.81 27.85
C PRO A 112 5.62 -6.02 28.61
N TRP A 113 5.40 -4.74 28.92
CA TRP A 113 6.37 -3.88 29.62
C TRP A 113 5.93 -3.48 31.03
N ASP A 114 4.75 -3.91 31.50
CA ASP A 114 4.33 -3.70 32.87
C ASP A 114 3.49 -4.88 33.39
N ASP A 115 3.48 -5.03 34.72
CA ASP A 115 2.70 -6.08 35.39
C ASP A 115 1.22 -5.70 35.59
N LYS A 116 0.77 -4.56 35.01
CA LYS A 116 -0.58 -4.05 35.19
C LYS A 116 -1.53 -4.71 34.20
N SER A 117 -2.76 -4.97 34.63
CA SER A 117 -3.83 -5.31 33.71
C SER A 117 -4.63 -4.07 33.28
N TYR A 118 -5.03 -4.06 32.02
CA TYR A 118 -5.86 -3.03 31.42
C TYR A 118 -7.20 -3.63 31.03
N THR A 119 -8.28 -2.90 31.29
CA THR A 119 -9.63 -3.34 30.93
C THR A 119 -10.18 -2.50 29.79
N TRP A 120 -10.41 -3.15 28.66
CA TRP A 120 -11.02 -2.59 27.46
C TRP A 120 -12.51 -2.88 27.43
N LYS A 121 -13.32 -1.86 27.13
CA LYS A 121 -14.76 -1.97 26.92
C LYS A 121 -15.09 -1.51 25.50
N GLY A 122 -15.57 -2.44 24.69
CA GLY A 122 -16.00 -2.24 23.32
C GLY A 122 -17.52 -2.24 23.19
N LYS A 123 -18.07 -1.31 22.41
CA LYS A 123 -19.50 -1.25 22.07
C LYS A 123 -19.67 -1.15 20.56
N LEU A 124 -20.54 -1.98 20.00
CA LEU A 124 -20.97 -1.89 18.60
C LEU A 124 -21.78 -0.60 18.41
N ILE A 125 -21.32 0.27 17.53
CA ILE A 125 -21.90 1.59 17.26
C ILE A 125 -22.71 1.60 15.98
N THR A 126 -22.25 0.83 14.99
CA THR A 126 -22.93 0.52 13.73
C THR A 126 -22.65 -0.93 13.37
N ASP A 127 -23.23 -1.46 12.29
CA ASP A 127 -22.94 -2.83 11.85
C ASP A 127 -21.46 -3.03 11.50
N ASN A 128 -20.74 -1.96 11.15
CA ASN A 128 -19.34 -1.98 10.71
C ASN A 128 -18.35 -1.29 11.65
N ARG A 129 -18.77 -0.74 12.81
CA ARG A 129 -17.87 -0.02 13.73
C ARG A 129 -18.05 -0.40 15.19
N ILE A 130 -16.95 -0.72 15.87
CA ILE A 130 -16.87 -0.83 17.33
C ILE A 130 -15.97 0.28 17.87
N GLU A 131 -16.45 0.96 18.92
CA GLU A 131 -15.64 1.88 19.70
C GLU A 131 -15.19 1.23 21.01
N PHE A 132 -13.90 1.33 21.29
CA PHE A 132 -13.27 0.85 22.52
C PHE A 132 -12.78 2.01 23.38
N LYS A 133 -12.85 1.80 24.69
CA LYS A 133 -12.16 2.62 25.70
C LYS A 133 -11.51 1.70 26.72
N ASN A 134 -10.30 2.02 27.18
CA ASN A 134 -9.69 1.33 28.31
C ASN A 134 -9.68 2.20 29.58
N ASN A 135 -9.38 1.57 30.71
CA ASN A 135 -9.27 2.21 32.04
C ASN A 135 -8.03 3.12 32.22
N ASN A 136 -7.12 3.17 31.24
CA ASN A 136 -5.91 3.99 31.29
C ASN A 136 -5.94 5.17 30.30
N GLY A 137 -7.07 5.41 29.62
CA GLY A 137 -7.22 6.56 28.73
C GLY A 137 -6.87 6.30 27.26
N CYS A 138 -6.78 5.05 26.82
CA CYS A 138 -6.81 4.71 25.40
C CYS A 138 -8.22 4.64 24.84
N LYS A 139 -8.36 5.03 23.57
CA LYS A 139 -9.57 4.85 22.76
C LYS A 139 -9.18 4.20 21.45
N SER A 140 -10.05 3.33 20.94
CA SER A 140 -9.84 2.71 19.63
C SER A 140 -11.11 2.71 18.81
N THR A 141 -10.96 2.86 17.51
CA THR A 141 -12.04 2.67 16.54
C THR A 141 -11.63 1.53 15.64
N VAL A 142 -12.44 0.46 15.62
CA VAL A 142 -12.19 -0.71 14.76
C VAL A 142 -13.36 -0.93 13.82
N TYR A 143 -13.03 -1.39 12.62
CA TYR A 143 -13.96 -1.62 11.53
C TYR A 143 -14.07 -3.10 11.22
N ARG A 144 -15.27 -3.54 10.84
CA ARG A 144 -15.52 -4.90 10.41
C ARG A 144 -14.71 -5.18 9.14
N THR A 145 -14.01 -6.31 9.14
CA THR A 145 -13.16 -6.75 8.05
C THR A 145 -13.60 -8.13 7.60
N GLU A 146 -13.84 -8.27 6.31
CA GLU A 146 -14.12 -9.54 5.64
C GLU A 146 -12.77 -10.17 5.23
N GLU A 147 -12.58 -11.44 5.61
CA GLU A 147 -11.45 -12.24 5.11
C GLU A 147 -11.85 -12.82 3.76
N ILE A 148 -11.12 -12.47 2.70
CA ILE A 148 -11.37 -12.95 1.34
C ILE A 148 -10.16 -13.73 0.82
N SER A 149 -10.36 -14.50 -0.23
CA SER A 149 -9.28 -15.15 -0.98
C SER A 149 -9.69 -15.36 -2.42
N PHE A 150 -8.71 -15.31 -3.32
CA PHE A 150 -8.88 -15.58 -4.75
C PHE A 150 -7.62 -16.22 -5.30
N ASP A 151 -7.76 -16.95 -6.41
CA ASP A 151 -6.63 -17.57 -7.08
C ASP A 151 -5.94 -16.59 -8.03
N SER A 152 -4.63 -16.74 -8.15
CA SER A 152 -3.75 -15.97 -9.03
C SER A 152 -2.62 -16.87 -9.56
N TYR A 153 -1.93 -16.41 -10.59
CA TYR A 153 -0.81 -17.10 -11.21
C TYR A 153 0.47 -16.24 -11.13
N SER A 154 1.64 -16.87 -11.29
CA SER A 154 2.94 -16.24 -11.00
C SER A 154 3.89 -16.19 -12.21
N PRO A 155 3.54 -15.44 -13.28
CA PRO A 155 4.41 -15.23 -14.43
C PRO A 155 5.74 -14.58 -14.02
N ARG A 156 6.84 -15.20 -14.44
CA ARG A 156 8.20 -14.81 -14.01
C ARG A 156 8.74 -13.62 -14.80
N ASN A 157 8.33 -13.45 -16.04
CA ASN A 157 8.77 -12.37 -16.91
C ASN A 157 7.61 -11.84 -17.78
N LEU A 158 7.87 -10.80 -18.60
CA LEU A 158 6.83 -10.17 -19.42
C LEU A 158 6.28 -11.10 -20.50
N LEU A 159 7.11 -11.98 -21.06
CA LEU A 159 6.70 -12.86 -22.15
C LEU A 159 5.81 -14.02 -21.68
N ASP A 160 5.86 -14.39 -20.40
CA ASP A 160 4.96 -15.39 -19.80
C ASP A 160 3.48 -14.93 -19.84
N TYR A 161 3.22 -13.63 -20.08
CA TYR A 161 1.85 -13.12 -20.29
C TYR A 161 1.33 -13.35 -21.72
N VAL A 162 2.18 -13.78 -22.65
CA VAL A 162 1.82 -13.95 -24.08
C VAL A 162 1.24 -15.34 -24.35
N ASP A 163 1.76 -16.39 -23.70
CA ASP A 163 1.35 -17.78 -23.93
C ASP A 163 0.23 -18.25 -22.98
N GLY A 164 -0.09 -17.44 -21.96
CA GLY A 164 -1.22 -17.61 -21.06
C GLY A 164 -0.76 -17.74 -19.62
N VAL A 165 -1.19 -16.80 -18.76
CA VAL A 165 -0.77 -16.74 -17.35
C VAL A 165 -1.14 -18.00 -16.57
N GLU A 166 -2.15 -18.74 -17.02
CA GLU A 166 -2.60 -19.98 -16.40
C GLU A 166 -1.59 -21.13 -16.53
N ASN A 167 -0.56 -20.99 -17.38
CA ASN A 167 0.54 -21.95 -17.50
C ASN A 167 1.55 -21.82 -16.34
N ASP A 168 1.51 -20.71 -15.59
CA ASP A 168 2.39 -20.47 -14.46
C ASP A 168 1.87 -21.10 -13.16
N GLU A 169 2.71 -21.06 -12.12
CA GLU A 169 2.35 -21.58 -10.80
C GLU A 169 1.20 -20.79 -10.17
N GLN A 170 0.15 -21.52 -9.76
CA GLN A 170 -1.05 -20.96 -9.13
C GLN A 170 -0.88 -20.82 -7.61
N TYR A 171 -1.37 -19.72 -7.06
CA TYR A 171 -1.44 -19.45 -5.62
C TYR A 171 -2.81 -18.89 -5.23
N THR A 172 -3.32 -19.28 -4.06
CA THR A 172 -4.48 -18.64 -3.45
C THR A 172 -4.02 -17.47 -2.60
N ILE A 173 -4.41 -16.26 -2.97
CA ILE A 173 -4.01 -15.00 -2.33
C ILE A 173 -5.07 -14.56 -1.32
N PRO A 174 -4.75 -14.52 -0.02
CA PRO A 174 -5.65 -13.97 0.99
C PRO A 174 -5.66 -12.44 0.99
N GLY A 175 -6.78 -11.88 1.40
CA GLY A 175 -6.95 -10.43 1.57
C GLY A 175 -7.91 -10.06 2.68
N LEU A 176 -7.79 -8.81 3.14
CA LEU A 176 -8.61 -8.21 4.18
C LEU A 176 -9.40 -7.05 3.57
N LEU A 177 -10.68 -7.28 3.30
CA LEU A 177 -11.60 -6.28 2.74
C LEU A 177 -12.34 -5.57 3.87
N THR A 178 -12.10 -4.28 4.04
CA THR A 178 -12.71 -3.47 5.11
C THR A 178 -13.56 -2.37 4.51
N PHE A 179 -14.86 -2.39 4.79
CA PHE A 179 -15.80 -1.36 4.37
C PHE A 179 -15.78 -0.16 5.31
N PRO A 180 -16.01 1.07 4.81
CA PRO A 180 -16.19 2.24 5.66
C PRO A 180 -17.49 2.13 6.45
N ASP A 181 -17.59 2.98 7.49
CA ASP A 181 -18.77 3.04 8.34
C ASP A 181 -19.81 4.04 7.78
N ASP A 182 -20.33 3.74 6.60
CA ASP A 182 -21.41 4.48 5.96
C ASP A 182 -22.47 3.53 5.38
N ASN A 183 -23.42 4.08 4.61
CA ASN A 183 -24.62 3.38 4.15
C ASN A 183 -24.66 3.16 2.63
N GLN A 184 -23.52 3.13 1.95
CA GLN A 184 -23.51 2.84 0.51
C GLN A 184 -23.96 1.40 0.24
N GLU A 185 -24.70 1.21 -0.86
CA GLU A 185 -25.10 -0.11 -1.35
C GLU A 185 -23.89 -0.86 -1.94
N LYS A 186 -23.12 -0.15 -2.76
CA LYS A 186 -21.84 -0.59 -3.33
C LYS A 186 -20.77 0.45 -3.03
N TYR A 187 -19.58 -0.02 -2.73
CA TYR A 187 -18.46 0.82 -2.33
C TYR A 187 -17.41 0.85 -3.43
N PRO A 188 -16.82 2.03 -3.73
CA PRO A 188 -15.52 2.07 -4.35
C PRO A 188 -14.48 1.38 -3.45
N VAL A 189 -13.45 0.79 -4.04
CA VAL A 189 -12.40 0.06 -3.32
C VAL A 189 -11.02 0.58 -3.70
N MET A 190 -10.14 0.75 -2.71
CA MET A 190 -8.72 0.97 -2.90
C MET A 190 -7.94 -0.27 -2.47
N ILE A 191 -7.28 -0.95 -3.41
CA ILE A 191 -6.35 -2.03 -3.12
C ILE A 191 -5.03 -1.44 -2.63
N MET A 192 -4.49 -1.96 -1.53
CA MET A 192 -3.20 -1.56 -0.97
C MET A 192 -2.19 -2.69 -1.10
N VAL A 193 -1.09 -2.43 -1.82
CA VAL A 193 -0.01 -3.38 -2.05
C VAL A 193 1.20 -3.01 -1.22
N MET A 194 1.61 -3.93 -0.35
CA MET A 194 2.73 -3.75 0.56
C MET A 194 4.08 -3.52 -0.15
N ASN A 195 5.07 -3.07 0.63
CA ASN A 195 6.46 -3.00 0.16
C ASN A 195 7.15 -4.37 0.20
N SER A 196 8.43 -4.40 -0.16
CA SER A 196 9.24 -5.63 -0.20
C SER A 196 9.46 -6.29 1.17
N GLY A 197 8.92 -5.73 2.26
CA GLY A 197 9.03 -6.23 3.63
C GLY A 197 8.03 -7.32 4.03
N CYS A 198 7.08 -7.69 3.18
CA CYS A 198 6.14 -8.80 3.40
C CYS A 198 5.35 -8.76 4.71
N GLY A 199 4.63 -7.65 4.96
CA GLY A 199 3.72 -7.56 6.09
C GLY A 199 2.68 -6.44 5.93
N LEU A 200 1.46 -6.73 6.35
CA LEU A 200 0.41 -5.73 6.57
C LEU A 200 0.64 -5.11 7.94
N TYR A 201 1.08 -3.87 7.97
CA TYR A 201 1.51 -3.21 9.19
C TYR A 201 0.91 -1.81 9.29
N LYS A 202 1.55 -0.96 10.10
CA LYS A 202 1.12 0.39 10.46
C LYS A 202 0.66 1.25 9.28
N ARG A 203 1.34 1.14 8.13
CA ARG A 203 1.02 1.91 6.92
C ARG A 203 -0.37 1.61 6.39
N GLU A 204 -0.72 0.34 6.33
CA GLU A 204 -2.02 -0.11 5.84
C GLU A 204 -3.13 0.34 6.79
N PHE A 205 -2.88 0.35 8.11
CA PHE A 205 -3.81 0.91 9.08
C PHE A 205 -4.01 2.42 8.93
N THR A 206 -2.93 3.22 8.79
CA THR A 206 -3.06 4.68 8.68
C THR A 206 -3.72 5.09 7.37
N ASN A 207 -3.21 4.61 6.23
CA ASN A 207 -3.84 4.86 4.93
C ASN A 207 -5.27 4.31 4.92
N GLY A 208 -5.49 3.14 5.51
CA GLY A 208 -6.80 2.53 5.58
C GLY A 208 -7.82 3.36 6.35
N VAL A 209 -7.40 4.04 7.43
CA VAL A 209 -8.27 4.99 8.16
C VAL A 209 -8.62 6.18 7.27
N ASP A 210 -7.64 6.74 6.58
CA ASP A 210 -7.83 7.94 5.75
C ASP A 210 -8.73 7.68 4.54
N ILE A 211 -8.53 6.55 3.85
CA ILE A 211 -9.35 6.11 2.71
C ILE A 211 -10.79 5.83 3.15
N LYS A 212 -10.99 5.12 4.28
CA LYS A 212 -12.33 4.84 4.79
C LYS A 212 -13.09 6.08 5.23
N LYS A 213 -12.40 7.10 5.76
CA LYS A 213 -13.03 8.38 6.15
C LYS A 213 -13.68 9.12 4.98
N VAL A 214 -13.23 8.87 3.75
CA VAL A 214 -13.83 9.47 2.54
C VAL A 214 -14.84 8.56 1.84
N GLY A 215 -15.23 7.45 2.48
CA GLY A 215 -16.28 6.56 1.98
C GLY A 215 -15.79 5.51 0.98
N VAL A 216 -14.50 5.17 1.02
CA VAL A 216 -13.91 4.15 0.14
C VAL A 216 -13.47 2.94 0.95
N ALA A 217 -13.84 1.75 0.50
CA ALA A 217 -13.42 0.49 1.11
C ALA A 217 -11.95 0.19 0.79
N THR A 218 -11.30 -0.64 1.61
CA THR A 218 -9.89 -0.97 1.44
C THR A 218 -9.70 -2.46 1.33
N LEU A 219 -8.91 -2.91 0.37
CA LEU A 219 -8.42 -4.28 0.30
C LEU A 219 -6.92 -4.32 0.61
N GLU A 220 -6.57 -4.93 1.73
CA GLU A 220 -5.18 -5.26 2.07
C GLU A 220 -4.88 -6.71 1.63
N MET A 221 -4.08 -6.88 0.59
CA MET A 221 -3.73 -8.21 0.07
C MET A 221 -2.44 -8.73 0.69
N ASP A 222 -2.34 -10.04 0.90
CA ASP A 222 -1.10 -10.70 1.32
C ASP A 222 -0.63 -11.70 0.26
N ASN A 223 0.18 -11.19 -0.67
CA ASN A 223 0.82 -11.93 -1.73
C ASN A 223 2.13 -12.63 -1.31
N CYS A 224 2.65 -12.32 -0.11
CA CYS A 224 3.89 -12.91 0.39
C CYS A 224 3.66 -14.26 1.06
N LYS A 225 2.70 -14.34 1.99
CA LYS A 225 2.52 -15.53 2.84
C LYS A 225 2.22 -16.82 2.05
N PRO A 226 1.38 -16.82 0.99
CA PRO A 226 1.15 -18.03 0.19
C PRO A 226 2.44 -18.60 -0.44
N ARG A 227 3.45 -17.74 -0.67
CA ARG A 227 4.74 -18.08 -1.28
C ARG A 227 5.84 -18.34 -0.24
N GLY A 228 5.47 -18.55 1.02
CA GLY A 228 6.41 -18.83 2.11
C GLY A 228 7.23 -17.62 2.58
N LEU A 229 6.87 -16.40 2.14
CA LEU A 229 7.54 -15.17 2.54
C LEU A 229 6.90 -14.56 3.79
N SER A 230 7.67 -13.76 4.53
CA SER A 230 7.20 -13.09 5.75
C SER A 230 8.08 -11.89 6.09
N VAL A 231 7.72 -11.12 7.13
CA VAL A 231 8.58 -10.07 7.68
C VAL A 231 9.96 -10.56 8.14
N PHE A 232 10.12 -11.86 8.41
CA PHE A 232 11.40 -12.48 8.81
C PHE A 232 12.19 -13.04 7.62
N ASN A 233 11.51 -13.31 6.50
CA ASN A 233 12.12 -13.71 5.23
C ASN A 233 11.44 -12.95 4.08
N PRO A 234 11.65 -11.64 3.97
CA PRO A 234 10.90 -10.78 3.06
C PRO A 234 11.45 -10.83 1.63
N ILE A 235 10.71 -10.27 0.65
CA ILE A 235 11.19 -10.10 -0.74
C ILE A 235 12.55 -9.40 -0.75
N GLY A 236 12.67 -8.32 0.04
CA GLY A 236 13.87 -7.48 0.14
C GLY A 236 15.11 -8.19 0.70
N ALA A 237 14.97 -9.40 1.26
CA ALA A 237 16.09 -10.23 1.72
C ALA A 237 16.73 -11.08 0.59
N GLY A 238 16.49 -10.72 -0.67
CA GLY A 238 17.01 -11.44 -1.85
C GLY A 238 16.03 -12.45 -2.46
N ASN A 239 14.77 -12.43 -2.04
CA ASN A 239 13.74 -13.38 -2.51
C ASN A 239 12.95 -12.87 -3.74
N PHE A 240 13.52 -11.98 -4.55
CA PHE A 240 12.86 -11.45 -5.75
C PHE A 240 12.52 -12.54 -6.78
N ASN A 241 13.24 -13.68 -6.79
CA ASN A 241 12.92 -14.81 -7.65
C ASN A 241 11.69 -15.63 -7.18
N VAL A 242 11.28 -15.45 -5.92
CA VAL A 242 10.08 -16.06 -5.34
C VAL A 242 8.85 -15.20 -5.61
N LEU A 243 8.99 -13.87 -5.52
CA LEU A 243 7.92 -12.92 -5.77
C LEU A 243 8.48 -11.62 -6.36
N ASN A 244 8.32 -11.45 -7.66
CA ASN A 244 8.73 -10.24 -8.39
C ASN A 244 7.53 -9.32 -8.70
N PRO A 245 7.76 -8.04 -9.09
CA PRO A 245 6.67 -7.11 -9.36
C PRO A 245 5.71 -7.51 -10.50
N TRP A 246 6.13 -8.36 -11.44
CA TRP A 246 5.23 -8.85 -12.49
C TRP A 246 4.25 -9.88 -11.93
N MET A 247 4.73 -10.84 -11.13
CA MET A 247 3.83 -11.75 -10.39
C MET A 247 2.85 -10.98 -9.51
N GLY A 248 3.31 -9.93 -8.82
CA GLY A 248 2.44 -9.06 -8.04
C GLY A 248 1.43 -8.29 -8.89
N ALA A 249 1.77 -7.91 -10.12
CA ALA A 249 0.84 -7.29 -11.06
C ALA A 249 -0.27 -8.26 -11.48
N ALA A 250 0.05 -9.55 -11.68
CA ALA A 250 -0.97 -10.58 -11.86
C ALA A 250 -1.89 -10.70 -10.65
N ASP A 251 -1.31 -10.80 -9.43
CA ASP A 251 -2.10 -10.91 -8.18
C ASP A 251 -3.16 -9.81 -8.07
N VAL A 252 -2.80 -8.55 -8.34
CA VAL A 252 -3.76 -7.44 -8.20
C VAL A 252 -4.80 -7.41 -9.31
N LEU A 253 -4.49 -7.89 -10.51
CA LEU A 253 -5.46 -7.99 -11.62
C LEU A 253 -6.46 -9.13 -11.39
N PHE A 254 -6.04 -10.24 -10.78
CA PHE A 254 -6.98 -11.26 -10.29
C PHE A 254 -7.83 -10.74 -9.12
N ALA A 255 -7.24 -9.91 -8.25
CA ALA A 255 -8.00 -9.22 -7.20
C ALA A 255 -9.06 -8.27 -7.79
N LEU A 256 -8.73 -7.55 -8.87
CA LEU A 256 -9.67 -6.70 -9.59
C LEU A 256 -10.88 -7.53 -10.08
N LYS A 257 -10.64 -8.67 -10.76
CA LYS A 257 -11.72 -9.58 -11.21
C LYS A 257 -12.56 -10.09 -10.05
N PHE A 258 -11.91 -10.47 -8.94
CA PHE A 258 -12.62 -10.92 -7.74
C PHE A 258 -13.54 -9.82 -7.19
N LEU A 259 -13.01 -8.60 -7.03
CA LEU A 259 -13.75 -7.47 -6.50
C LEU A 259 -14.88 -7.02 -7.43
N GLN A 260 -14.71 -7.07 -8.75
CA GLN A 260 -15.77 -6.75 -9.72
C GLN A 260 -17.01 -7.66 -9.58
N ASN A 261 -16.83 -8.87 -9.05
CA ASN A 261 -17.91 -9.80 -8.78
C ASN A 261 -18.43 -9.74 -7.33
N HIS A 262 -17.83 -8.92 -6.47
CA HIS A 262 -18.21 -8.83 -5.07
C HIS A 262 -19.52 -8.01 -4.92
N PRO A 263 -20.55 -8.50 -4.21
CA PRO A 263 -21.89 -7.89 -4.21
C PRO A 263 -21.94 -6.46 -3.65
N LYS A 264 -21.01 -6.12 -2.76
CA LYS A 264 -20.90 -4.78 -2.14
C LYS A 264 -19.87 -3.87 -2.82
N VAL A 265 -19.23 -4.29 -3.91
CA VAL A 265 -18.22 -3.47 -4.58
C VAL A 265 -18.81 -2.86 -5.83
N ASP A 266 -18.51 -1.60 -6.06
CA ASP A 266 -18.75 -0.95 -7.34
C ASP A 266 -17.65 -1.41 -8.33
N PRO A 267 -18.00 -2.20 -9.36
CA PRO A 267 -17.03 -2.82 -10.25
C PRO A 267 -16.23 -1.81 -11.09
N ASP A 268 -16.75 -0.59 -11.26
CA ASP A 268 -16.13 0.46 -12.08
C ASP A 268 -15.27 1.42 -11.25
N LYS A 269 -15.30 1.30 -9.91
CA LYS A 269 -14.65 2.22 -8.97
C LYS A 269 -13.63 1.50 -8.08
N ILE A 270 -12.76 0.73 -8.72
CA ILE A 270 -11.66 0.01 -8.05
C ILE A 270 -10.34 0.69 -8.42
N GLY A 271 -9.64 1.21 -7.41
CA GLY A 271 -8.30 1.76 -7.51
C GLY A 271 -7.26 0.86 -6.83
N ILE A 272 -5.99 1.18 -7.10
CA ILE A 272 -4.83 0.47 -6.54
C ILE A 272 -3.75 1.47 -6.13
N MET A 273 -3.13 1.22 -4.99
CA MET A 273 -1.92 1.90 -4.55
C MET A 273 -0.90 0.90 -4.03
N GLY A 274 0.37 1.26 -4.10
CA GLY A 274 1.40 0.44 -3.51
C GLY A 274 2.71 1.17 -3.31
N PHE A 275 3.58 0.55 -2.51
CA PHE A 275 4.76 1.18 -1.93
C PHE A 275 6.03 0.46 -2.34
N SER A 276 7.00 1.16 -2.94
CA SER A 276 8.30 0.58 -3.37
C SER A 276 8.09 -0.59 -4.34
N TRP A 277 8.31 -1.83 -3.90
CA TRP A 277 7.92 -3.03 -4.65
C TRP A 277 6.44 -3.03 -5.04
N GLY A 278 5.53 -2.69 -4.11
CA GLY A 278 4.10 -2.52 -4.41
C GLY A 278 3.82 -1.34 -5.34
N GLY A 279 4.69 -0.33 -5.34
CA GLY A 279 4.63 0.80 -6.27
C GLY A 279 4.96 0.34 -7.69
N GLN A 280 5.93 -0.57 -7.84
CA GLN A 280 6.22 -1.24 -9.11
C GLN A 280 5.07 -2.14 -9.54
N VAL A 281 4.48 -2.93 -8.65
CA VAL A 281 3.27 -3.74 -8.94
C VAL A 281 2.15 -2.86 -9.49
N THR A 282 1.88 -1.74 -8.82
CA THR A 282 0.86 -0.77 -9.23
C THR A 282 1.16 -0.20 -10.62
N MET A 283 2.41 0.16 -10.90
CA MET A 283 2.84 0.64 -12.22
C MET A 283 2.73 -0.45 -13.30
N TRP A 284 3.13 -1.69 -13.02
CA TRP A 284 3.08 -2.77 -14.01
C TRP A 284 1.66 -3.23 -14.32
N SER A 285 0.73 -3.10 -13.37
CA SER A 285 -0.68 -3.49 -13.55
C SER A 285 -1.41 -2.73 -14.67
N GLY A 286 -0.84 -1.63 -15.18
CA GLY A 286 -1.42 -0.87 -16.29
C GLY A 286 -0.78 -1.15 -17.65
N LEU A 287 0.28 -1.95 -17.73
CA LEU A 287 0.86 -2.34 -19.01
C LEU A 287 -0.13 -3.25 -19.74
N ASP A 288 -0.52 -2.94 -20.98
CA ASP A 288 -1.62 -3.65 -21.65
C ASP A 288 -1.32 -5.13 -21.83
N LEU A 289 -0.06 -5.50 -22.09
CA LEU A 289 0.37 -6.91 -22.17
C LEU A 289 0.00 -7.69 -20.90
N ILE A 290 0.19 -7.09 -19.73
CA ILE A 290 -0.08 -7.69 -18.42
C ILE A 290 -1.58 -7.59 -18.09
N ARG A 291 -2.15 -6.40 -18.27
CA ARG A 291 -3.55 -6.13 -17.93
C ARG A 291 -4.50 -6.98 -18.75
N LYS A 292 -4.40 -6.89 -20.08
CA LYS A 292 -5.38 -7.47 -21.00
C LYS A 292 -5.36 -8.98 -21.03
N SER A 293 -4.21 -9.60 -20.79
CA SER A 293 -4.08 -11.06 -20.68
C SER A 293 -4.85 -11.64 -19.49
N ILE A 294 -5.11 -10.85 -18.43
CA ILE A 294 -5.84 -11.31 -17.24
C ILE A 294 -7.29 -10.84 -17.24
N VAL A 295 -7.52 -9.55 -17.47
CA VAL A 295 -8.84 -8.91 -17.28
C VAL A 295 -9.57 -8.60 -18.59
N GLY A 296 -8.95 -8.86 -19.74
CA GLY A 296 -9.50 -8.53 -21.06
C GLY A 296 -9.31 -7.07 -21.45
N GLU A 297 -9.88 -6.68 -22.59
CA GLU A 297 -9.71 -5.35 -23.18
C GLU A 297 -10.36 -4.24 -22.32
N ASP A 298 -11.57 -4.51 -21.82
CA ASP A 298 -12.47 -3.49 -21.28
C ASP A 298 -12.34 -3.26 -19.77
N SER A 299 -11.66 -4.15 -19.04
CA SER A 299 -11.52 -4.04 -17.57
C SER A 299 -10.21 -3.38 -17.18
N ASP A 300 -10.26 -2.50 -16.19
CA ASP A 300 -9.12 -1.72 -15.73
C ASP A 300 -9.33 -1.16 -14.31
N PHE A 301 -8.25 -0.79 -13.64
CA PHE A 301 -8.31 0.04 -12.44
C PHE A 301 -8.68 1.48 -12.82
N ALA A 302 -9.61 2.08 -12.09
CA ALA A 302 -10.02 3.48 -12.28
C ALA A 302 -8.93 4.48 -11.84
N LEU A 303 -8.06 4.08 -10.90
CA LEU A 303 -6.98 4.90 -10.37
C LEU A 303 -5.79 4.03 -9.96
N ARG A 304 -4.58 4.43 -10.37
CA ARG A 304 -3.31 3.86 -9.89
C ARG A 304 -2.48 4.93 -9.18
N VAL A 305 -2.00 4.61 -7.97
CA VAL A 305 -1.13 5.50 -7.19
C VAL A 305 0.11 4.77 -6.71
N SER A 306 1.25 5.03 -7.34
CA SER A 306 2.52 4.38 -7.05
C SER A 306 3.40 5.25 -6.16
N TYR A 307 3.73 4.76 -4.97
CA TYR A 307 4.71 5.39 -4.08
C TYR A 307 6.11 4.86 -4.39
N TYR A 308 6.99 5.78 -4.78
CA TYR A 308 8.42 5.62 -5.07
C TYR A 308 8.73 4.30 -5.83
N PRO A 309 8.08 4.08 -6.99
CA PRO A 309 8.40 2.92 -7.82
C PRO A 309 9.78 3.11 -8.46
N PHE A 310 10.39 2.01 -8.87
CA PHE A 310 11.48 2.08 -9.84
C PHE A 310 10.84 2.19 -11.24
N CYS A 311 10.84 3.38 -11.84
CA CYS A 311 10.25 3.63 -13.17
C CYS A 311 11.13 3.10 -14.32
N ARG A 312 10.58 3.08 -15.53
CA ARG A 312 11.20 2.48 -16.72
C ARG A 312 11.06 3.40 -17.92
N SER A 313 11.93 3.19 -18.90
CA SER A 313 11.77 3.76 -20.23
C SER A 313 11.19 2.72 -21.18
N PHE A 314 10.43 3.17 -22.19
CA PHE A 314 9.72 2.31 -23.13
C PHE A 314 9.91 2.83 -24.55
N ASP A 315 10.09 1.94 -25.53
CA ASP A 315 9.98 2.30 -26.96
C ASP A 315 8.52 2.64 -27.32
N ASP A 316 7.61 1.76 -26.91
CA ASP A 316 6.17 1.91 -27.07
C ASP A 316 5.49 1.29 -25.85
N PRO A 317 4.88 2.10 -24.98
CA PRO A 317 4.43 1.60 -23.70
C PRO A 317 3.16 0.77 -23.75
N ASN A 318 2.31 0.89 -24.78
CA ASN A 318 0.98 0.24 -24.85
C ASN A 318 0.34 0.05 -23.46
N TYR A 319 -0.17 1.14 -22.90
CA TYR A 319 -0.51 1.23 -21.49
C TYR A 319 -1.99 1.63 -21.30
N SER A 320 -2.51 1.38 -20.10
CA SER A 320 -3.82 1.86 -19.66
C SER A 320 -3.99 3.37 -19.89
N LYS A 321 -5.20 3.77 -20.30
CA LYS A 321 -5.58 5.19 -20.41
C LYS A 321 -6.06 5.80 -19.08
N ASN A 322 -6.28 4.99 -18.05
CA ASN A 322 -6.70 5.45 -16.74
C ASN A 322 -5.53 6.06 -15.96
N LYS A 323 -5.88 6.88 -14.95
CA LYS A 323 -4.93 7.67 -14.20
C LYS A 323 -3.83 6.83 -13.54
N LEU A 324 -2.57 7.17 -13.80
CA LEU A 324 -1.43 6.78 -12.96
C LEU A 324 -0.79 8.03 -12.33
N HIS A 325 -0.63 8.01 -11.00
CA HIS A 325 0.04 9.05 -10.25
C HIS A 325 1.24 8.51 -9.47
N PHE A 326 2.37 9.21 -9.55
CA PHE A 326 3.59 8.90 -8.81
C PHE A 326 3.82 9.85 -7.64
N PHE A 327 4.16 9.28 -6.50
CA PHE A 327 4.67 10.00 -5.34
C PHE A 327 6.12 9.61 -5.11
N ILE A 328 7.06 10.56 -5.15
CA ILE A 328 8.48 10.21 -5.03
C ILE A 328 9.25 11.22 -4.17
N GLY A 329 10.23 10.75 -3.42
CA GLY A 329 11.14 11.64 -2.70
C GLY A 329 12.22 12.18 -3.62
N GLU A 330 12.55 13.46 -3.51
CA GLU A 330 13.63 14.09 -4.30
C GLU A 330 14.98 13.34 -4.14
N LYS A 331 15.24 12.81 -2.95
CA LYS A 331 16.47 12.09 -2.58
C LYS A 331 16.28 10.58 -2.53
N ASP A 332 15.26 10.07 -3.22
CA ASP A 332 15.00 8.63 -3.30
C ASP A 332 16.14 7.90 -4.03
N ALA A 333 16.41 6.67 -3.59
CA ALA A 333 17.37 5.77 -4.22
C ALA A 333 16.87 5.19 -5.56
N ALA A 334 15.59 5.29 -5.85
CA ALA A 334 15.04 5.24 -7.19
C ALA A 334 14.93 6.69 -7.69
N PRO A 335 15.88 7.21 -8.50
CA PRO A 335 15.93 8.62 -8.84
C PRO A 335 14.63 9.11 -9.49
N PRO A 336 14.07 10.26 -9.05
CA PRO A 336 12.83 10.83 -9.61
C PRO A 336 12.83 11.00 -11.12
N ILE A 337 13.98 11.31 -11.70
CA ILE A 337 14.14 11.59 -13.13
C ILE A 337 13.60 10.47 -14.03
N TYR A 338 13.67 9.21 -13.60
CA TYR A 338 13.13 8.10 -14.36
C TYR A 338 11.60 8.17 -14.45
N CYS A 339 10.95 8.52 -13.35
CA CYS A 339 9.51 8.68 -13.31
C CYS A 339 9.06 9.97 -14.00
N GLU A 340 9.80 11.06 -13.87
CA GLU A 340 9.56 12.30 -14.61
C GLU A 340 9.64 12.07 -16.12
N ASN A 341 10.67 11.35 -16.58
CA ASN A 341 10.83 10.98 -17.98
C ASN A 341 9.68 10.09 -18.47
N MET A 342 9.30 9.06 -17.70
CA MET A 342 8.16 8.20 -18.03
C MET A 342 6.86 9.00 -18.15
N VAL A 343 6.55 9.87 -17.19
CA VAL A 343 5.37 10.76 -17.25
C VAL A 343 5.40 11.63 -18.51
N ASN A 344 6.55 12.25 -18.80
CA ASN A 344 6.70 13.11 -19.97
C ASN A 344 6.53 12.37 -21.30
N THR A 345 7.12 11.18 -21.43
CA THR A 345 7.03 10.39 -22.67
C THR A 345 5.63 9.84 -22.89
N PHE A 346 4.98 9.32 -21.84
CA PHE A 346 3.63 8.76 -21.93
C PHE A 346 2.59 9.86 -22.17
N ASN A 347 2.67 11.01 -21.50
CA ASN A 347 1.72 12.09 -21.72
C ASN A 347 1.81 12.67 -23.15
N LYS A 348 2.98 12.66 -23.78
CA LYS A 348 3.13 13.00 -25.22
C LYS A 348 2.40 12.02 -26.15
N LEU A 349 2.18 10.78 -25.69
CA LEU A 349 1.41 9.73 -26.37
C LEU A 349 -0.08 9.72 -25.94
N GLY A 350 -0.51 10.72 -25.16
CA GLY A 350 -1.90 10.86 -24.72
C GLY A 350 -2.34 9.86 -23.66
N PHE A 351 -1.44 9.45 -22.77
CA PHE A 351 -1.80 8.79 -21.51
C PHE A 351 -2.05 9.84 -20.41
N ASP A 352 -2.71 9.45 -19.31
CA ASP A 352 -2.96 10.32 -18.16
C ASP A 352 -2.04 9.96 -16.98
N MET A 353 -0.84 10.53 -17.00
CA MET A 353 0.14 10.36 -15.93
C MET A 353 0.46 11.67 -15.22
N SER A 354 0.85 11.56 -13.95
CA SER A 354 1.32 12.72 -13.18
C SER A 354 2.26 12.28 -12.07
N ILE A 355 3.04 13.22 -11.54
CA ILE A 355 4.04 12.98 -10.51
C ILE A 355 4.09 14.15 -9.53
N ASP A 356 4.24 13.84 -8.25
CA ASP A 356 4.63 14.78 -7.20
C ASP A 356 5.98 14.34 -6.62
N VAL A 357 6.99 15.20 -6.78
CA VAL A 357 8.34 15.03 -6.21
C VAL A 357 8.44 15.84 -4.92
N PHE A 358 8.73 15.19 -3.81
CA PHE A 358 8.78 15.82 -2.49
C PHE A 358 10.21 16.25 -2.12
N PRO A 359 10.47 17.55 -1.95
CA PRO A 359 11.79 18.06 -1.58
C PRO A 359 12.30 17.44 -0.27
N ASP A 360 13.60 17.16 -0.22
CA ASP A 360 14.30 16.58 0.94
C ASP A 360 13.76 15.22 1.45
N ALA A 361 12.83 14.59 0.72
CA ALA A 361 12.28 13.30 1.08
C ALA A 361 13.08 12.16 0.43
N TYR A 362 13.22 11.07 1.17
CA TYR A 362 13.93 9.87 0.73
C TYR A 362 12.95 8.73 0.39
N HIS A 363 13.48 7.57 0.04
CA HIS A 363 12.68 6.34 -0.02
C HIS A 363 11.95 6.11 1.31
N ASN A 364 10.72 5.59 1.25
CA ASN A 364 9.92 5.30 2.46
C ASN A 364 9.60 6.58 3.29
N PHE A 365 9.42 7.73 2.62
CA PHE A 365 9.05 9.01 3.26
C PHE A 365 7.73 8.98 4.03
N ASP A 366 6.87 8.02 3.71
CA ASP A 366 5.53 7.79 4.27
C ASP A 366 5.53 6.76 5.42
N ASP A 367 6.69 6.42 6.00
CA ASP A 367 6.77 5.55 7.18
C ASP A 367 5.74 5.99 8.22
N ALA A 368 4.85 5.08 8.61
CA ALA A 368 3.71 5.39 9.47
C ALA A 368 4.09 5.73 10.92
N ASN A 369 5.34 5.51 11.34
CA ASN A 369 5.79 5.88 12.68
C ASN A 369 6.10 7.37 12.77
N TRP A 370 5.31 8.10 13.59
CA TRP A 370 5.59 9.49 13.95
C TRP A 370 7.06 9.71 14.34
N ASP A 371 7.69 10.74 13.76
CA ASP A 371 9.07 11.16 14.02
C ASP A 371 10.14 10.04 13.84
N SER A 372 9.82 9.07 12.98
CA SER A 372 10.77 8.05 12.52
C SER A 372 11.98 8.72 11.86
N LYS A 373 13.16 8.58 12.49
CA LYS A 373 14.40 9.11 11.93
C LYS A 373 14.79 8.36 10.67
N THR A 374 15.31 9.10 9.70
CA THR A 374 15.95 8.53 8.52
C THR A 374 17.11 7.63 8.92
N LYS A 375 17.28 6.52 8.21
CA LYS A 375 18.32 5.52 8.42
C LYS A 375 19.18 5.42 7.18
N PHE A 376 20.50 5.51 7.36
CA PHE A 376 21.47 5.28 6.30
C PHE A 376 21.89 3.81 6.28
N GLN A 377 21.83 3.18 5.11
CA GLN A 377 22.30 1.82 4.87
C GLN A 377 23.48 1.84 3.90
N PRO A 378 24.73 1.72 4.41
CA PRO A 378 25.93 1.84 3.58
C PRO A 378 26.12 0.71 2.57
N ARG A 379 25.42 -0.43 2.74
CA ARG A 379 25.52 -1.61 1.85
C ARG A 379 24.32 -1.78 0.94
N SER A 380 23.29 -0.93 1.07
CA SER A 380 22.17 -0.96 0.15
C SER A 380 22.61 -0.31 -1.16
N TRP A 381 22.44 -1.06 -2.24
CA TRP A 381 22.76 -0.60 -3.58
C TRP A 381 21.62 0.24 -4.15
N TYR A 382 21.95 1.14 -5.07
CA TYR A 382 20.99 1.91 -5.86
C TYR A 382 21.55 2.20 -7.25
N VAL A 383 20.65 2.56 -8.18
CA VAL A 383 21.03 2.95 -9.55
C VAL A 383 21.11 4.47 -9.64
N THR A 384 22.19 5.01 -10.22
CA THR A 384 22.34 6.45 -10.49
C THR A 384 21.28 6.95 -11.47
N ASP A 385 21.23 8.24 -11.74
CA ASP A 385 20.34 8.88 -12.73
C ASP A 385 20.81 8.74 -14.18
N LYS A 386 21.96 8.10 -14.43
CA LYS A 386 22.55 7.93 -15.76
C LYS A 386 22.04 6.71 -16.52
N CYS A 387 21.44 5.74 -15.82
CA CYS A 387 21.33 4.36 -16.29
C CYS A 387 19.88 3.90 -16.37
N ASN A 388 19.43 3.68 -17.60
CA ASN A 388 18.05 3.40 -17.88
C ASN A 388 17.81 1.89 -17.98
N LEU A 389 16.81 1.40 -17.24
CA LEU A 389 16.20 0.12 -17.57
C LEU A 389 15.09 0.35 -18.61
N TRP A 390 15.30 -0.20 -19.79
CA TRP A 390 14.52 0.04 -20.99
C TRP A 390 13.70 -1.19 -21.38
N ILE A 391 12.44 -0.99 -21.76
CA ILE A 391 11.55 -1.99 -22.31
C ILE A 391 11.35 -1.68 -23.80
N ALA A 392 11.83 -2.58 -24.65
CA ALA A 392 11.69 -2.46 -26.10
C ALA A 392 10.26 -2.76 -26.56
N LYS A 393 9.97 -2.49 -27.83
CA LYS A 393 8.64 -2.72 -28.42
C LYS A 393 8.19 -4.19 -28.38
N ASP A 394 9.14 -5.12 -28.45
CA ASP A 394 8.91 -6.57 -28.32
C ASP A 394 8.98 -7.05 -26.86
N TYR A 395 8.98 -6.13 -25.91
CA TYR A 395 9.07 -6.37 -24.46
C TYR A 395 10.39 -6.93 -23.96
N THR A 396 11.41 -7.03 -24.83
CA THR A 396 12.78 -7.30 -24.39
C THR A 396 13.32 -6.14 -23.56
N ARG A 397 14.23 -6.45 -22.64
CA ARG A 397 14.69 -5.59 -21.56
C ARG A 397 16.17 -5.37 -21.71
N SER A 398 16.58 -4.12 -21.56
CA SER A 398 17.99 -3.76 -21.60
C SER A 398 18.36 -2.74 -20.54
N TRP A 399 19.57 -2.87 -20.01
CA TRP A 399 20.22 -1.77 -19.33
C TRP A 399 20.95 -0.91 -20.36
N ARG A 400 20.74 0.40 -20.27
CA ARG A 400 21.32 1.38 -21.21
C ARG A 400 22.06 2.48 -20.47
N LEU A 401 23.26 2.79 -20.95
CA LEU A 401 24.11 3.90 -20.53
C LEU A 401 24.71 4.50 -21.80
N ASP A 402 24.26 5.70 -22.19
CA ASP A 402 24.60 6.29 -23.49
C ASP A 402 24.35 5.29 -24.64
N ASP A 403 25.37 5.01 -25.47
CA ASP A 403 25.30 4.03 -26.57
C ASP A 403 25.49 2.57 -26.09
N MET A 404 25.85 2.35 -24.82
CA MET A 404 26.04 1.02 -24.27
C MET A 404 24.70 0.34 -23.97
N ARG A 405 24.61 -0.94 -24.31
CA ARG A 405 23.42 -1.76 -24.10
C ARG A 405 23.80 -3.15 -23.60
N ILE A 406 23.20 -3.55 -22.48
CA ILE A 406 23.26 -4.92 -21.94
C ILE A 406 21.85 -5.52 -22.09
N GLU A 407 21.72 -6.55 -22.92
CA GLU A 407 20.45 -7.23 -23.16
C GLU A 407 20.17 -8.23 -22.04
N LEU A 408 19.23 -7.89 -21.16
CA LEU A 408 19.00 -8.67 -19.94
C LEU A 408 18.43 -10.05 -20.24
N ASP A 409 17.62 -10.17 -21.29
CA ASP A 409 16.95 -11.42 -21.66
C ASP A 409 17.89 -12.46 -22.30
N ASN A 410 19.13 -12.09 -22.64
CA ASN A 410 20.15 -13.05 -23.03
C ASN A 410 20.70 -13.86 -21.84
N TYR A 411 20.34 -13.48 -20.61
CA TYR A 411 20.83 -14.07 -19.37
C TYR A 411 19.67 -14.68 -18.59
N LEU A 412 19.41 -15.97 -18.79
CA LEU A 412 18.28 -16.68 -18.17
C LEU A 412 18.28 -16.64 -16.64
N ASP A 413 19.46 -16.55 -16.03
CA ASP A 413 19.66 -16.44 -14.57
C ASP A 413 19.80 -14.98 -14.09
N TRP A 414 19.60 -14.00 -14.98
CA TRP A 414 19.85 -12.57 -14.77
C TRP A 414 21.29 -12.22 -14.41
N ASN A 415 22.23 -13.14 -14.56
CA ASN A 415 23.63 -12.89 -14.24
C ASN A 415 24.36 -12.26 -15.43
N VAL A 416 24.24 -10.95 -15.54
CA VAL A 416 24.88 -10.16 -16.60
C VAL A 416 26.39 -9.92 -16.38
N ARG A 417 27.01 -10.53 -15.35
CA ARG A 417 28.42 -10.26 -15.00
C ARG A 417 29.42 -10.61 -16.09
N GLY A 418 29.04 -11.50 -17.00
CA GLY A 418 29.84 -11.91 -18.15
C GLY A 418 29.72 -10.98 -19.37
N ASP A 419 28.82 -9.99 -19.36
CA ASP A 419 28.66 -9.06 -20.47
C ASP A 419 29.90 -8.14 -20.61
N PRO A 420 30.41 -7.89 -21.84
CA PRO A 420 31.56 -7.00 -22.06
C PRO A 420 31.41 -5.60 -21.44
N TYR A 421 30.18 -5.08 -21.37
CA TYR A 421 29.86 -3.76 -20.86
C TYR A 421 29.58 -3.72 -19.36
N TYR A 422 29.42 -4.87 -18.70
CA TYR A 422 28.99 -4.93 -17.30
C TYR A 422 29.91 -4.15 -16.35
N LYS A 423 31.23 -4.26 -16.51
CA LYS A 423 32.19 -3.59 -15.62
C LYS A 423 32.09 -2.06 -15.71
N GLU A 424 31.88 -1.54 -16.91
CA GLU A 424 31.72 -0.10 -17.14
C GLU A 424 30.35 0.37 -16.67
N TYR A 425 29.30 -0.40 -16.95
CA TYR A 425 27.96 -0.14 -16.45
C TYR A 425 27.95 -0.03 -14.92
N VAL A 426 28.42 -1.05 -14.19
CA VAL A 426 28.44 -1.04 -12.71
C VAL A 426 29.17 0.18 -12.17
N LYS A 427 30.30 0.57 -12.78
CA LYS A 427 31.10 1.71 -12.35
C LYS A 427 30.33 3.04 -12.40
N GLU A 428 29.51 3.25 -13.43
CA GLU A 428 28.76 4.50 -13.64
C GLU A 428 27.33 4.45 -13.06
N CYS A 429 26.76 3.25 -12.95
CA CYS A 429 25.36 3.02 -12.67
C CYS A 429 25.08 2.54 -11.25
N GLU A 430 25.95 1.75 -10.65
CA GLU A 430 25.66 1.11 -9.37
C GLU A 430 26.48 1.75 -8.25
N ASN A 431 25.77 2.34 -7.28
CA ASN A 431 26.37 2.90 -6.08
C ASN A 431 25.81 2.25 -4.82
N ASN A 432 26.50 2.42 -3.71
CA ASN A 432 26.06 1.96 -2.39
C ASN A 432 25.83 3.15 -1.45
N GLY A 433 24.93 2.98 -0.49
CA GLY A 433 24.62 3.99 0.50
C GLY A 433 23.28 4.64 0.21
N VAL A 434 22.22 4.04 0.75
CA VAL A 434 20.85 4.55 0.63
C VAL A 434 20.40 5.10 1.97
N THR A 435 19.80 6.28 1.95
CA THR A 435 19.02 6.79 3.09
C THR A 435 17.55 6.55 2.81
N TYR A 436 16.83 6.05 3.81
CA TYR A 436 15.37 5.95 3.77
C TYR A 436 14.77 6.42 5.09
N GLY A 437 13.49 6.74 5.08
CA GLY A 437 12.73 7.03 6.29
C GLY A 437 11.82 8.23 6.13
N ARG A 438 11.07 8.50 7.20
CA ARG A 438 9.97 9.45 7.22
C ARG A 438 10.39 10.87 6.86
N ASN A 439 9.51 11.55 6.13
CA ASN A 439 9.50 13.00 6.02
C ASN A 439 8.04 13.43 6.27
N ASP A 440 7.78 14.08 7.42
CA ASP A 440 6.43 14.41 7.86
C ASP A 440 5.66 15.25 6.82
N ARG A 441 6.33 16.26 6.26
CA ARG A 441 5.72 17.14 5.26
C ARG A 441 5.38 16.37 3.98
N ALA A 442 6.31 15.55 3.47
CA ALA A 442 6.07 14.72 2.30
C ALA A 442 4.92 13.73 2.53
N SER A 443 4.89 13.08 3.71
CA SER A 443 3.83 12.15 4.09
C SER A 443 2.45 12.84 4.10
N GLN A 444 2.33 14.02 4.71
CA GLN A 444 1.07 14.76 4.77
C GLN A 444 0.62 15.27 3.39
N LEU A 445 1.55 15.76 2.57
CA LEU A 445 1.26 16.20 1.20
C LEU A 445 0.79 15.02 0.34
N ALA A 446 1.49 13.88 0.40
CA ALA A 446 1.10 12.67 -0.32
C ALA A 446 -0.28 12.16 0.13
N SER A 447 -0.56 12.09 1.44
CA SER A 447 -1.88 11.69 1.93
C SER A 447 -2.99 12.65 1.51
N THR A 448 -2.72 13.97 1.51
CA THR A 448 -3.69 14.98 1.03
C THR A 448 -3.99 14.78 -0.46
N LYS A 449 -2.94 14.60 -1.27
CA LYS A 449 -3.08 14.39 -2.70
C LYS A 449 -3.75 13.05 -3.03
N LEU A 450 -3.45 11.98 -2.28
CA LEU A 450 -4.12 10.69 -2.41
C LEU A 450 -5.63 10.83 -2.23
N ILE A 451 -6.08 11.55 -1.19
CA ILE A 451 -7.50 11.79 -0.97
C ILE A 451 -8.14 12.61 -2.09
N GLN A 452 -7.43 13.59 -2.65
CA GLN A 452 -7.91 14.34 -3.82
C GLN A 452 -8.09 13.42 -5.04
N LEU A 453 -7.13 12.56 -5.32
CA LEU A 453 -7.20 11.59 -6.42
C LEU A 453 -8.35 10.60 -6.19
N ILE A 454 -8.49 10.06 -4.99
CA ILE A 454 -9.59 9.14 -4.65
C ILE A 454 -10.95 9.82 -4.89
N ASN A 455 -11.13 11.06 -4.41
CA ASN A 455 -12.38 11.80 -4.64
C ASN A 455 -12.63 12.13 -6.11
N GLN A 456 -11.60 12.22 -6.95
CA GLN A 456 -11.73 12.56 -8.37
C GLN A 456 -12.06 11.33 -9.23
N TYR A 457 -11.48 10.17 -8.93
CA TYR A 457 -11.54 9.00 -9.81
C TYR A 457 -12.43 7.87 -9.27
N LEU A 458 -12.56 7.74 -7.95
CA LEU A 458 -13.31 6.66 -7.31
C LEU A 458 -14.68 7.08 -6.76
N LYS A 459 -14.95 8.39 -6.70
CA LYS A 459 -16.22 8.96 -6.26
C LYS A 459 -16.77 9.87 -7.34
#